data_AF-J8EW77-F1
#
_entry.id   AF-J8EW77-F1
#
_cell.length_a   1.000
_cell.length_b   1.000
_cell.length_c   1.000
_cell.angle_alpha   90.00
_cell.angle_beta   90.00
_cell.angle_gamma   90.00
#
_symmetry.space_group_name_H-M   'P 1'
#
loop_
_entity.id
_entity.type
_entity.pdbx_description
1 polymer ?
#
loop_
_entity_poly.entity_id
_entity_poly.type
_entity_poly.pdbx_seq_one_letter_code
_entity_poly.pdbx_strand_id
1 'polypeptide(L)' 'MNFENTKSLPGIFILSISNLALAEHVRKELMLDLRKIPIMLVIDECIHNEGFAKSFYISTQNGIQQAPLPFLR' A
#
# COMPACT_ATOMS: atom_id res chain seq x y z
N MET A 1 23.59 -8.09 -9.70
CA MET A 1 23.21 -6.73 -9.27
C MET A 1 23.22 -6.73 -7.75
N ASN A 2 24.26 -6.15 -7.16
CA ASN A 2 24.40 -6.01 -5.71
C ASN A 2 23.59 -4.79 -5.29
N PHE A 3 22.51 -5.01 -4.52
CA PHE A 3 21.82 -3.92 -3.84
C PHE A 3 22.63 -3.53 -2.59
N GLU A 4 23.72 -2.80 -2.83
CA GLU A 4 24.44 -2.14 -1.74
C GLU A 4 23.65 -0.91 -1.28
N ASN A 5 23.42 -0.84 0.04
CA ASN A 5 23.18 0.37 0.83
C ASN A 5 21.78 1.03 0.73
N THR A 6 20.77 0.43 1.38
CA THR A 6 19.44 1.04 1.62
C THR A 6 19.35 1.85 2.92
N LYS A 7 20.47 2.39 3.45
CA LYS A 7 20.43 3.27 4.63
C LYS A 7 19.80 4.65 4.35
N SER A 8 19.44 5.00 3.11
CA SER A 8 19.11 6.39 2.72
C SER A 8 17.84 6.60 1.88
N LEU A 9 16.96 5.60 1.70
CA LEU A 9 15.68 5.84 1.01
C LEU A 9 14.51 5.64 1.98
N PRO A 10 14.01 6.70 2.64
CA PRO A 10 12.71 6.70 3.30
C PRO A 10 11.60 6.75 2.23
N GLY A 11 11.63 5.82 1.28
CA GLY A 11 10.69 5.73 0.18
C GLY A 11 9.54 4.80 0.56
N ILE A 12 8.31 5.28 0.42
CA ILE A 12 7.11 4.43 0.47
C ILE A 12 6.85 3.96 -0.95
N PHE A 13 6.68 2.66 -1.15
CA PHE A 13 6.21 2.13 -2.43
C PHE A 13 4.71 2.31 -2.50
N ILE A 14 4.22 2.94 -3.57
CA ILE A 14 2.80 3.11 -3.81
C ILE A 14 2.38 2.12 -4.90
N LEU A 15 1.48 1.21 -4.57
CA LEU A 15 0.88 0.28 -5.51
C LEU A 15 -0.55 0.73 -5.82
N SER A 16 -0.81 1.15 -7.05
CA SER A 16 -2.17 1.33 -7.54
C SER A 16 -2.76 -0.03 -7.93
N ILE A 17 -3.95 -0.31 -7.42
CA ILE A 17 -4.65 -1.58 -7.55
C ILE A 17 -6.10 -1.29 -7.93
N SER A 18 -6.62 -2.07 -8.87
CA SER A 18 -7.94 -1.83 -9.46
C SER A 18 -9.09 -1.93 -8.45
N ASN A 19 -9.04 -2.88 -7.50
CA ASN A 19 -10.13 -3.14 -6.53
C ASN A 19 -9.65 -3.73 -5.19
N LEU A 20 -10.53 -3.71 -4.19
CA LEU A 20 -10.30 -4.21 -2.82
C LEU A 20 -9.95 -5.71 -2.79
N ALA A 21 -10.62 -6.52 -3.60
CA ALA A 21 -10.39 -7.97 -3.62
C ALA A 21 -8.97 -8.31 -4.10
N LEU A 22 -8.50 -7.62 -5.14
CA LEU A 22 -7.14 -7.74 -5.64
C LEU A 22 -6.14 -7.18 -4.63
N ALA A 23 -6.45 -6.09 -3.94
CA ALA A 23 -5.60 -5.53 -2.89
C ALA A 23 -5.40 -6.52 -1.73
N GLU A 24 -6.46 -7.22 -1.30
CA GLU A 24 -6.37 -8.29 -0.29
C GLU A 24 -5.57 -9.50 -0.77
N HIS A 25 -5.69 -9.86 -2.05
CA HIS A 25 -4.88 -10.94 -2.61
C HIS A 25 -3.40 -10.55 -2.65
N VAL A 26 -3.07 -9.38 -3.18
CA VAL A 26 -1.69 -8.84 -3.24
C VAL A 26 -1.11 -8.72 -1.83
N ARG A 27 -1.89 -8.30 -0.83
CA ARG A 27 -1.48 -8.27 0.57
C ARG A 27 -0.97 -9.63 1.05
N LYS A 28 -1.69 -10.71 0.77
CA LYS A 28 -1.29 -12.06 1.21
C LYS A 28 0.05 -12.45 0.61
N GLU A 29 0.23 -12.22 -0.69
CA GLU A 29 1.49 -12.51 -1.39
C GLU A 29 2.65 -11.64 -0.89
N LEU A 30 2.39 -10.36 -0.60
CA LEU A 30 3.39 -9.44 -0.04
C LEU A 30 3.78 -9.80 1.39
N MET A 31 2.85 -10.26 2.23
CA MET A 31 3.14 -10.65 3.61
C MET A 31 3.90 -11.98 3.72
N LEU A 32 3.85 -12.83 2.69
CA LEU A 32 4.72 -14.02 2.60
C LEU A 32 6.20 -13.63 2.48
N ASP A 33 6.48 -12.42 1.99
CA ASP A 33 7.81 -11.84 1.88
C ASP A 33 8.03 -10.89 3.08
N LEU A 34 8.62 -11.41 4.17
CA LEU A 34 8.87 -10.75 5.47
C LEU A 34 9.71 -9.44 5.43
N ARG A 35 9.94 -8.88 4.24
CA ARG A 35 10.69 -7.64 4.06
C ARG A 35 9.84 -6.46 4.56
N LYS A 36 10.41 -5.68 5.49
CA LYS A 36 9.85 -4.43 6.06
C LYS A 36 9.81 -3.28 5.03
N ILE A 37 9.29 -3.53 3.84
CA ILE A 37 9.13 -2.50 2.81
C ILE A 37 7.82 -1.77 3.12
N PRO A 38 7.85 -0.45 3.38
CA PRO A 38 6.61 0.30 3.59
C PRO A 38 5.87 0.42 2.25
N ILE A 39 4.74 -0.28 2.15
CA ILE A 39 3.87 -0.29 0.96
C ILE A 39 2.55 0.39 1.32
N MET A 40 2.18 1.39 0.52
CA MET A 40 0.85 1.99 0.53
C MET A 40 0.09 1.51 -0.71
N LEU A 41 -1.14 1.07 -0.49
CA LEU A 41 -2.05 0.61 -1.52
C LEU A 41 -2.97 1.77 -1.88
N VAL A 42 -3.11 2.04 -3.17
CA VAL A 42 -4.09 2.99 -3.71
C VAL A 42 -5.10 2.18 -4.49
N ILE A 43 -6.37 2.25 -4.09
CA ILE A 43 -7.41 1.41 -4.68
C ILE A 43 -8.27 2.26 -5.60
N ASP A 44 -8.18 2.00 -6.90
CA ASP A 44 -8.80 2.82 -7.94
C ASP A 44 -10.33 2.80 -7.82
N GLU A 45 -10.96 1.65 -7.50
CA GLU A 45 -12.41 1.60 -7.31
C GLU A 45 -12.90 2.56 -6.20
N CYS A 46 -12.10 2.75 -5.15
CA CYS A 46 -12.43 3.66 -4.06
C CYS A 46 -12.30 5.13 -4.49
N ILE A 47 -11.39 5.45 -5.42
CA ILE A 47 -11.28 6.81 -6.00
C ILE A 47 -12.58 7.18 -6.69
N HIS A 48 -13.13 6.27 -7.48
CA HIS A 48 -14.35 6.49 -8.26
C HIS A 48 -15.61 6.52 -7.39
N ASN A 49 -15.68 5.66 -6.37
CA ASN A 49 -16.89 5.50 -5.57
C ASN A 49 -16.99 6.47 -4.38
N GLU A 50 -15.87 6.71 -3.70
CA GLU A 50 -15.85 7.44 -2.41
C GLU A 50 -14.95 8.68 -2.42
N GLY A 51 -14.21 8.90 -3.51
CA GLY A 51 -13.28 10.00 -3.70
C GLY A 51 -11.84 9.68 -3.31
N PHE A 52 -10.90 10.42 -3.90
CA PHE A 52 -9.45 10.20 -3.75
C PHE A 52 -8.98 10.10 -2.30
N ALA A 53 -9.49 10.92 -1.38
CA ALA A 53 -9.05 10.90 0.02
C ALA A 53 -9.27 9.54 0.72
N LYS A 54 -10.18 8.71 0.20
CA LYS A 54 -10.55 7.41 0.76
C LYS A 54 -9.90 6.22 0.04
N SER A 55 -9.10 6.45 -0.99
CA SER A 55 -8.49 5.36 -1.76
C SER A 55 -7.20 4.79 -1.17
N PHE A 56 -6.74 5.27 -0.01
CA PHE A 56 -5.43 4.95 0.56
C PHE A 56 -5.53 3.88 1.64
N TYR A 57 -4.71 2.84 1.53
CA TYR A 57 -4.73 1.69 2.42
C TYR A 57 -3.32 1.23 2.77
N ILE A 58 -3.18 0.61 3.94
CA ILE A 58 -1.96 -0.06 4.41
C ILE A 58 -2.22 -1.55 4.57
N SER A 59 -1.19 -2.36 4.34
CA SER A 59 -1.21 -3.79 4.62
C SER A 59 -1.00 -4.04 6.12
N THR A 60 -1.90 -4.79 6.75
CA THR A 60 -1.76 -5.27 8.13
C THR A 60 -1.86 -6.79 8.17
N GLN A 61 -1.52 -7.41 9.32
CA GLN A 61 -1.67 -8.85 9.51
C GLN A 61 -3.12 -9.33 9.34
N ASN A 62 -4.09 -8.46 9.62
CA ASN A 62 -5.51 -8.81 9.63
C ASN A 62 -6.26 -8.43 8.34
N GLY A 63 -5.57 -7.87 7.35
CA GLY A 63 -6.20 -7.32 6.15
C GLY A 63 -5.59 -5.99 5.73
N ILE A 64 -6.15 -5.38 4.68
CA ILE A 64 -5.85 -3.99 4.33
C ILE A 64 -6.72 -3.06 5.17
N GLN A 65 -6.13 -1.95 5.63
CA GLN A 65 -6.83 -0.95 6.43
C GLN A 65 -6.72 0.42 5.76
N GLN A 66 -7.82 1.15 5.72
CA GLN A 66 -7.82 2.52 5.18
C GLN A 66 -6.93 3.40 6.06
N ALA A 67 -6.06 4.18 5.42
CA ALA A 67 -5.14 5.08 6.08
C ALA A 67 -5.41 6.53 5.64
N PRO A 68 -5.42 7.48 6.58
CA PRO A 68 -5.53 8.89 6.21
C PRO A 68 -4.26 9.33 5.48
N LEU A 69 -4.42 10.17 4.46
CA LEU A 69 -3.29 10.81 3.79
C LEU A 69 -2.56 11.73 4.78
N PRO A 70 -1.27 11.49 5.08
CA PRO A 70 -0.54 12.29 6.07
C PRO A 70 -0.34 13.76 5.67
N PHE A 71 -0.51 14.11 4.39
CA PHE A 71 -0.31 15.45 3.83
C PHE A 71 -1.61 16.22 3.47
N LEU A 72 -2.80 15.63 3.68
CA LEU A 72 -4.09 16.32 3.51
C LEU A 72 -4.63 16.90 4.83
N ARG A 73 -3.75 17.45 5.69
CA ARG A 73 -4.18 18.23 6.86
C ARG A 73 -4.36 19.70 6.51
#